data_AF-A0A0L6U5P2-F1
#
_entry.id   AF-A0A0L6U5P2-F1
#
_cell.length_a   1.000
_cell.length_b   1.000
_cell.length_c   1.000
_cell.angle_alpha   90.00
_cell.angle_beta   90.00
_cell.angle_gamma   90.00
#
_symmetry.space_group_name_H-M   'P 1'
#
loop_
_entity.id
_entity.type
_entity.pdbx_description
1 polymer ?
#
loop_
_entity_poly.entity_id
_entity_poly.type
_entity_poly.pdbx_seq_one_letter_code
_entity_poly.pdbx_strand_id
1 'polypeptide(L)'
;MKRMVKISRDKGFTLIELLVALLITGILLATISSVFLMSQKTYVHSEAISNKEGSITNVETNLQKVLAVATGVAISSTPQTALKESYSIGFKADGTCEEVIMTLIVDSAGNPVLDASGGKQYSRIDHAIPQISNITVQVTGSNEAVTLNYGLIPIDATMTTLSGGVVMNNIRQSNNNFPAFIQGALNGPVKQYLVLTLVDME
;
A
#
# COMPACT_ATOMS: atom_id res chain seq x y z
N MET A 1 -65.71 3.19 48.74
CA MET A 1 -65.95 1.85 48.15
C MET A 1 -65.46 1.89 46.69
N LYS A 2 -64.33 1.25 46.38
CA LYS A 2 -63.63 1.37 45.09
C LYS A 2 -64.05 0.20 44.18
N ARG A 3 -64.77 0.46 43.08
CA ARG A 3 -65.16 -0.58 42.10
C ARG A 3 -63.92 -1.01 41.31
N MET A 4 -63.53 -2.27 41.45
CA MET A 4 -62.55 -2.92 40.57
C MET A 4 -63.21 -3.20 39.21
N VAL A 5 -62.69 -2.59 38.15
CA VAL A 5 -63.04 -2.90 36.76
C VAL A 5 -62.35 -4.21 36.38
N LYS A 6 -63.10 -5.30 36.30
CA LYS A 6 -62.62 -6.57 35.74
C LYS A 6 -62.49 -6.41 34.22
N ILE A 7 -61.27 -6.35 33.71
CA ILE A 7 -60.98 -6.49 32.27
C ILE A 7 -60.95 -8.00 31.99
N SER A 8 -62.09 -8.57 31.61
CA SER A 8 -62.14 -9.93 31.08
C SER A 8 -61.70 -9.91 29.62
N ARG A 9 -60.48 -10.38 29.35
CA ARG A 9 -59.98 -10.69 28.00
C ARG A 9 -59.72 -12.19 27.90
N ASP A 10 -60.80 -12.95 27.71
CA ASP A 10 -60.73 -14.38 27.42
C ASP A 10 -61.09 -14.63 25.95
N LYS A 11 -60.19 -14.21 25.04
CA LYS A 11 -60.17 -14.74 23.67
C LYS A 11 -58.89 -15.55 23.53
N GLY A 12 -59.02 -16.88 23.56
CA GLY A 12 -57.91 -17.77 23.26
C GLY A 12 -57.46 -17.57 21.81
N PHE A 13 -56.15 -17.65 21.57
CA PHE A 13 -55.59 -17.57 20.22
C PHE A 13 -56.16 -18.71 19.36
N THR A 14 -56.69 -18.35 18.20
CA THR A 14 -57.11 -19.36 17.23
C THR A 14 -55.88 -19.96 16.54
N LEU A 15 -55.94 -21.26 16.21
CA LEU A 15 -54.84 -21.94 15.51
C LEU A 15 -54.50 -21.28 14.18
N ILE A 16 -55.50 -20.68 13.52
CA ILE A 16 -55.30 -19.97 12.25
C ILE A 16 -54.57 -18.64 12.42
N GLU A 17 -54.81 -17.88 13.50
CA GLU A 17 -54.07 -16.65 13.80
C GLU A 17 -52.59 -16.96 14.04
N LEU A 18 -52.28 -18.05 14.74
CA LEU A 18 -50.90 -18.49 14.96
C LEU A 18 -50.21 -18.85 13.64
N LEU A 19 -50.91 -19.58 12.75
CA LEU A 19 -50.37 -20.01 11.46
C LEU A 19 -50.09 -18.81 10.55
N VAL A 20 -51.00 -17.84 10.49
CA VAL A 20 -50.80 -16.60 9.72
C VAL A 20 -49.64 -15.78 10.28
N ALA A 21 -49.54 -15.64 11.62
CA ALA A 21 -48.43 -14.93 12.24
C ALA A 21 -47.07 -15.59 11.93
N LEU A 22 -47.00 -16.92 11.95
CA LEU A 22 -45.79 -17.67 11.63
C LEU A 22 -45.40 -17.53 10.16
N LEU A 23 -46.38 -17.53 9.25
CA LEU A 23 -46.15 -17.31 7.82
C LEU A 23 -45.61 -15.91 7.54
N ILE A 24 -46.23 -14.88 8.13
CA ILE A 24 -45.75 -13.50 7.99
C ILE A 24 -44.33 -13.37 8.55
N THR A 25 -44.06 -13.94 9.72
CA THR A 25 -42.73 -13.93 10.35
C THR A 25 -41.68 -14.63 9.49
N GLY A 26 -42.02 -15.76 8.87
CA GLY A 26 -41.12 -16.49 7.97
C GLY A 26 -40.72 -15.67 6.74
N ILE A 27 -41.69 -14.98 6.11
CA ILE A 27 -41.42 -14.08 4.98
C ILE A 27 -40.52 -12.92 5.43
N LEU A 28 -40.78 -12.35 6.61
CA LEU A 28 -40.03 -11.22 7.16
C LEU A 28 -38.58 -11.60 7.51
N LEU A 29 -38.36 -12.80 8.06
CA LEU A 29 -37.02 -13.32 8.32
C LEU A 29 -36.24 -13.59 7.03
N ALA A 30 -36.91 -14.09 5.98
CA ALA A 30 -36.27 -14.31 4.69
C ALA A 30 -35.78 -13.00 4.04
N THR A 31 -36.58 -11.93 4.09
CA THR A 31 -36.21 -10.63 3.52
C THR A 31 -35.07 -9.98 4.30
N ILE A 32 -35.13 -9.98 5.64
CA ILE A 32 -34.04 -9.45 6.49
C ILE A 32 -32.75 -10.23 6.25
N SER A 33 -32.82 -11.55 6.15
CA SER A 33 -31.63 -12.39 5.93
C SER A 33 -30.95 -12.08 4.60
N SER A 34 -31.72 -11.85 3.53
CA SER A 34 -31.16 -11.48 2.23
C SER A 34 -30.42 -10.14 2.26
N VAL A 35 -31.02 -9.11 2.88
CA VAL A 35 -30.40 -7.79 3.03
C VAL A 35 -29.16 -7.87 3.93
N PHE A 36 -29.22 -8.67 4.99
CA PHE A 36 -28.10 -8.88 5.91
C PHE A 36 -26.91 -9.55 5.22
N LEU A 37 -27.14 -10.61 4.42
CA LEU A 37 -26.08 -11.26 3.64
C LEU A 37 -25.46 -10.33 2.59
N MET A 38 -26.27 -9.51 1.93
CA MET A 38 -25.78 -8.50 0.99
C MET A 38 -24.93 -7.44 1.70
N SER A 39 -25.35 -6.99 2.88
CA SER A 39 -24.63 -6.00 3.69
C SER A 39 -23.28 -6.52 4.18
N GLN A 40 -23.22 -7.78 4.64
CA GLN A 40 -21.96 -8.41 5.04
C GLN A 40 -20.98 -8.51 3.87
N LYS A 41 -21.45 -8.92 2.69
CA LYS A 41 -20.62 -9.00 1.48
C LYS A 41 -20.02 -7.63 1.13
N THR A 42 -20.82 -6.57 1.18
CA THR A 42 -20.35 -5.20 0.92
C THR A 42 -19.35 -4.74 1.96
N TYR A 43 -19.57 -5.05 3.24
CA TYR A 43 -18.67 -4.66 4.32
C TYR A 43 -17.29 -5.32 4.17
N VAL A 44 -17.25 -6.64 3.96
CA VAL A 44 -16.00 -7.38 3.74
C VAL A 44 -15.26 -6.89 2.50
N HIS A 45 -15.98 -6.56 1.44
CA HIS A 45 -15.38 -5.97 0.23
C HIS A 45 -14.80 -4.57 0.50
N SER A 46 -15.51 -3.74 1.26
CA SER A 46 -15.07 -2.39 1.62
C SER A 46 -13.84 -2.41 2.53
N GLU A 47 -13.78 -3.33 3.49
CA GLU A 47 -12.62 -3.54 4.35
C GLU A 47 -11.40 -4.00 3.54
N ALA A 48 -11.61 -4.94 2.61
CA ALA A 48 -10.55 -5.39 1.71
C ALA A 48 -10.01 -4.26 0.83
N ILE A 49 -10.87 -3.38 0.32
CA ILE A 49 -10.45 -2.19 -0.45
C ILE A 49 -9.68 -1.22 0.45
N SER A 50 -10.21 -0.90 1.64
CA SER A 50 -9.55 0.01 2.59
C SER A 50 -8.15 -0.45 3.00
N ASN A 51 -7.98 -1.75 3.28
CA ASN A 51 -6.67 -2.31 3.62
C ASN A 51 -5.69 -2.25 2.44
N LYS A 52 -6.20 -2.45 1.20
CA LYS A 52 -5.38 -2.34 -0.01
C LYS A 52 -4.97 -0.90 -0.29
N GLU A 53 -5.87 0.06 -0.14
CA GLU A 53 -5.59 1.50 -0.32
C GLU A 53 -4.57 2.01 0.70
N GLY A 54 -4.67 1.58 1.97
CA GLY A 54 -3.70 1.94 3.01
C GLY A 54 -2.27 1.48 2.69
N SER A 55 -2.12 0.25 2.17
CA SER A 55 -0.81 -0.29 1.76
C SER A 55 -0.15 0.56 0.67
N ILE A 56 -0.88 0.88 -0.41
CA ILE A 56 -0.34 1.67 -1.53
C ILE A 56 -0.03 3.11 -1.08
N THR A 57 -0.87 3.70 -0.22
CA THR A 57 -0.64 5.05 0.33
C THR A 57 0.63 5.12 1.18
N ASN A 58 0.90 4.09 1.98
CA ASN A 58 2.14 4.00 2.77
C ASN A 58 3.37 3.92 1.87
N VAL A 59 3.29 3.11 0.81
CA VAL A 59 4.35 2.98 -0.19
C VAL A 59 4.61 4.31 -0.89
N GLU A 60 3.55 5.02 -1.30
CA GLU A 60 3.67 6.35 -1.88
C GLU A 60 4.34 7.34 -0.92
N THR A 61 3.91 7.36 0.33
CA THR A 61 4.47 8.25 1.36
C THR A 61 5.96 7.99 1.57
N ASN A 62 6.36 6.71 1.67
CA ASN A 62 7.76 6.31 1.79
C ASN A 62 8.55 6.72 0.55
N LEU A 63 8.03 6.41 -0.64
CA LEU A 63 8.66 6.76 -1.92
C LEU A 63 8.89 8.27 -2.03
N GLN A 64 7.87 9.09 -1.74
CA GLN A 64 7.99 10.55 -1.77
C GLN A 64 9.05 11.07 -0.79
N LYS A 65 9.02 10.56 0.45
CA LYS A 65 9.99 10.93 1.49
C LYS A 65 11.41 10.61 1.07
N VAL A 66 11.65 9.42 0.52
CA VAL A 66 12.97 8.97 0.07
C VAL A 66 13.41 9.78 -1.16
N LEU A 67 12.54 10.00 -2.14
CA LEU A 67 12.86 10.76 -3.35
C LEU A 67 13.28 12.20 -3.05
N ALA A 68 12.72 12.82 -2.01
CA ALA A 68 13.08 14.17 -1.59
C ALA A 68 14.53 14.28 -1.12
N VAL A 69 15.11 13.19 -0.59
CA VAL A 69 16.47 13.15 -0.04
C VAL A 69 17.46 12.34 -0.90
N ALA A 70 16.97 11.53 -1.84
CA ALA A 70 17.79 10.69 -2.69
C ALA A 70 18.82 11.49 -3.50
N THR A 71 20.03 10.96 -3.59
CA THR A 71 21.12 11.50 -4.42
C THR A 71 21.41 10.66 -5.64
N GLY A 72 20.82 9.49 -5.78
CA GLY A 72 20.91 8.72 -7.01
C GLY A 72 19.58 8.09 -7.33
N VAL A 73 19.23 8.03 -8.62
CA VAL A 73 18.10 7.24 -9.12
C VAL A 73 18.57 6.41 -10.29
N ALA A 74 18.24 5.13 -10.28
CA ALA A 74 18.53 4.21 -11.37
C ALA A 74 17.40 3.18 -11.51
N ILE A 75 17.31 2.59 -12.70
CA ILE A 75 16.58 1.33 -12.88
C ILE A 75 17.61 0.19 -12.90
N SER A 76 17.36 -0.84 -12.12
CA SER A 76 18.21 -2.03 -12.02
C SER A 76 17.37 -3.30 -12.15
N SER A 77 17.97 -4.41 -12.57
CA SER A 77 17.33 -5.73 -12.53
C SER A 77 17.34 -6.36 -11.14
N THR A 78 18.10 -5.80 -10.20
CA THR A 78 18.19 -6.25 -8.81
C THR A 78 18.08 -5.06 -7.85
N PRO A 79 17.54 -5.26 -6.63
CA PRO A 79 17.60 -4.23 -5.60
C PRO A 79 19.06 -3.93 -5.24
N GLN A 80 19.32 -2.73 -4.75
CA GLN A 80 20.64 -2.38 -4.23
C GLN A 80 20.84 -3.04 -2.87
N THR A 81 21.90 -3.83 -2.73
CA THR A 81 22.15 -4.64 -1.53
C THR A 81 23.56 -4.49 -0.96
N ALA A 82 24.42 -3.75 -1.64
CA ALA A 82 25.83 -3.67 -1.30
C ALA A 82 26.24 -2.21 -1.10
N LEU A 83 26.65 -1.90 0.13
CA LEU A 83 27.54 -0.81 0.52
C LEU A 83 26.96 0.58 0.78
N LYS A 84 25.66 0.84 0.55
CA LYS A 84 25.06 2.18 0.77
C LYS A 84 23.63 2.11 1.26
N GLU A 85 23.24 3.14 2.00
CA GLU A 85 21.82 3.38 2.30
C GLU A 85 21.06 3.56 0.99
N SER A 86 19.96 2.81 0.86
CA SER A 86 19.18 2.81 -0.37
C SER A 86 17.77 2.32 -0.13
N TYR A 87 16.90 2.71 -1.05
CA TYR A 87 15.53 2.25 -1.12
C TYR A 87 15.31 1.72 -2.53
N SER A 88 14.89 0.48 -2.65
CA SER A 88 14.54 -0.10 -3.94
C SER A 88 13.07 -0.50 -3.92
N ILE A 89 12.31 -0.12 -4.94
CA ILE A 89 10.94 -0.60 -5.14
C ILE A 89 10.82 -1.18 -6.53
N GLY A 90 10.23 -2.37 -6.65
CA GLY A 90 10.21 -3.05 -7.93
C GLY A 90 9.50 -4.39 -7.91
N PHE A 91 9.84 -5.22 -8.88
CA PHE A 91 9.24 -6.54 -9.06
C PHE A 91 10.32 -7.60 -9.01
N LYS A 92 10.06 -8.64 -8.20
CA LYS A 92 10.81 -9.89 -8.25
C LYS A 92 10.59 -10.61 -9.57
N ALA A 93 11.45 -11.58 -9.87
CA ALA A 93 11.31 -12.45 -11.03
C ALA A 93 9.97 -13.21 -11.06
N ASP A 94 9.37 -13.48 -9.90
CA ASP A 94 8.06 -14.12 -9.76
C ASP A 94 6.87 -13.18 -10.00
N GLY A 95 7.12 -11.89 -10.22
CA GLY A 95 6.08 -10.86 -10.43
C GLY A 95 5.53 -10.24 -9.15
N THR A 96 6.02 -10.62 -7.97
CA THR A 96 5.66 -9.99 -6.70
C THR A 96 6.32 -8.62 -6.61
N CYS A 97 5.51 -7.58 -6.34
CA CYS A 97 6.06 -6.26 -6.03
C CYS A 97 6.62 -6.25 -4.60
N GLU A 98 7.79 -5.65 -4.42
CA GLU A 98 8.41 -5.46 -3.11
C GLU A 98 9.11 -4.12 -3.00
N GLU A 99 9.20 -3.64 -1.76
CA GLU A 99 10.18 -2.64 -1.36
C GLU A 99 11.31 -3.30 -0.57
N VAL A 100 12.54 -2.86 -0.82
CA VAL A 100 13.76 -3.29 -0.16
C VAL A 100 14.44 -2.04 0.38
N ILE A 101 14.55 -1.97 1.71
CA ILE A 101 15.11 -0.83 2.43
C ILE A 101 16.45 -1.25 3.03
N MET A 102 17.51 -0.52 2.68
CA MET A 102 18.85 -0.69 3.22
C MET A 102 19.18 0.51 4.11
N THR A 103 19.37 0.27 5.41
CA THR A 103 19.65 1.32 6.41
C THR A 103 20.98 1.06 7.09
N LEU A 104 21.78 2.10 7.34
CA LEU A 104 23.03 1.98 8.07
C LEU A 104 22.78 1.55 9.51
N ILE A 105 23.54 0.56 9.97
CA ILE A 105 23.51 0.16 11.39
C ILE A 105 24.40 1.13 12.16
N VAL A 106 23.83 1.76 13.19
CA VAL A 106 24.55 2.68 14.07
C VAL A 106 24.57 2.18 15.51
N ASP A 107 25.62 2.54 16.26
CA ASP A 107 25.73 2.27 17.69
C ASP A 107 24.85 3.23 18.53
N SER A 108 24.89 3.09 19.87
CA SER A 108 24.14 3.95 20.78
C SER A 108 24.58 5.42 20.77
N ALA A 109 25.73 5.74 20.20
CA ALA A 109 26.25 7.08 20.01
C ALA A 109 25.99 7.63 18.60
N GLY A 110 25.36 6.85 17.72
CA GLY A 110 25.04 7.23 16.34
C GLY A 110 26.18 7.01 15.35
N ASN A 111 27.26 6.32 15.74
CA ASN A 111 28.38 6.02 14.83
C ASN A 111 28.09 4.76 14.00
N PRO A 112 28.56 4.69 12.74
CA PRO A 112 28.42 3.49 11.91
C PRO A 112 29.05 2.26 12.57
N VAL A 113 28.31 1.16 12.64
CA VAL A 113 28.87 -0.13 13.04
C VAL A 113 29.69 -0.70 11.89
N LEU A 114 30.95 -1.03 12.17
CA LEU A 114 31.89 -1.56 11.18
C LEU A 114 32.01 -3.08 11.30
N ASP A 115 32.26 -3.75 10.18
CA ASP A 115 32.61 -5.18 10.13
C ASP A 115 34.09 -5.41 10.50
N ALA A 116 34.51 -6.69 10.51
CA ALA A 116 35.89 -7.07 10.82
C ALA A 116 36.94 -6.51 9.84
N SER A 117 36.53 -6.02 8.67
CA SER A 117 37.37 -5.40 7.64
C SER A 117 37.26 -3.87 7.63
N GLY A 118 36.51 -3.28 8.58
CA GLY A 118 36.28 -1.83 8.65
C GLY A 118 35.19 -1.30 7.71
N GLY A 119 34.42 -2.18 7.07
CA GLY A 119 33.28 -1.80 6.22
C GLY A 119 32.04 -1.45 7.01
N LYS A 120 31.27 -0.42 6.58
CA LYS A 120 29.97 -0.08 7.17
C LYS A 120 28.98 -1.25 7.03
N GLN A 121 28.24 -1.54 8.09
CA GLN A 121 27.19 -2.56 8.08
C GLN A 121 25.81 -1.96 7.83
N TYR A 122 24.98 -2.67 7.07
CA TYR A 122 23.63 -2.24 6.71
C TYR A 122 22.60 -3.31 7.07
N SER A 123 21.45 -2.87 7.57
CA SER A 123 20.28 -3.71 7.80
C SER A 123 19.40 -3.71 6.56
N ARG A 124 18.84 -4.88 6.22
CA ARG A 124 17.97 -5.08 5.08
C ARG A 124 16.56 -5.43 5.55
N ILE A 125 15.57 -4.69 5.05
CA ILE A 125 14.16 -4.96 5.29
C ILE A 125 13.47 -5.11 3.94
N ASP A 126 12.81 -6.25 3.74
CA ASP A 126 12.03 -6.54 2.54
C ASP A 126 10.54 -6.56 2.90
N HIS A 127 9.72 -5.76 2.23
CA HIS A 127 8.27 -5.81 2.36
C HIS A 127 7.60 -6.14 1.03
N ALA A 128 6.77 -7.17 1.03
CA ALA A 128 5.94 -7.51 -0.13
C ALA A 128 4.74 -6.56 -0.22
N ILE A 129 4.48 -6.06 -1.43
CA ILE A 129 3.37 -5.15 -1.74
C ILE A 129 2.45 -5.86 -2.75
N PRO A 130 1.60 -6.80 -2.30
CA PRO A 130 0.80 -7.62 -3.21
C PRO A 130 -0.31 -6.86 -3.92
N GLN A 131 -0.50 -5.56 -3.65
CA GLN A 131 -1.58 -4.77 -4.23
C GLN A 131 -1.18 -4.02 -5.50
N ILE A 132 0.11 -3.97 -5.87
CA ILE A 132 0.60 -3.23 -7.04
C ILE A 132 0.88 -4.19 -8.20
N SER A 133 0.24 -3.96 -9.34
CA SER A 133 0.47 -4.72 -10.58
C SER A 133 1.60 -4.14 -11.41
N ASN A 134 1.83 -2.84 -11.37
CA ASN A 134 2.89 -2.22 -12.15
C ASN A 134 3.29 -0.89 -11.53
N ILE A 135 4.53 -0.49 -11.77
CA ILE A 135 5.05 0.82 -11.42
C ILE A 135 5.58 1.43 -12.70
N THR A 136 5.07 2.60 -13.06
CA THR A 136 5.62 3.40 -14.16
C THR A 136 6.47 4.50 -13.59
N VAL A 137 7.64 4.73 -14.15
CA VAL A 137 8.53 5.83 -13.76
C VAL A 137 8.95 6.62 -14.98
N GLN A 138 9.04 7.93 -14.82
CA GLN A 138 9.54 8.84 -15.83
C GLN A 138 10.30 9.98 -15.16
N VAL A 139 11.58 10.10 -15.46
CA VAL A 139 12.36 11.28 -15.08
C VAL A 139 12.17 12.37 -16.14
N THR A 140 11.78 13.55 -15.68
CA THR A 140 11.64 14.76 -16.49
C THR A 140 12.41 15.91 -15.84
N GLY A 141 12.69 16.97 -16.58
CA GLY A 141 13.35 18.16 -16.04
C GLY A 141 14.60 18.56 -16.80
N SER A 142 15.31 19.53 -16.25
CA SER A 142 16.53 20.11 -16.81
C SER A 142 17.69 19.99 -15.82
N ASN A 143 18.87 20.48 -16.20
CA ASN A 143 20.13 20.30 -15.46
C ASN A 143 20.09 20.73 -13.99
N GLU A 144 19.15 21.62 -13.60
CA GLU A 144 19.02 22.16 -12.24
C GLU A 144 17.83 21.63 -11.44
N ALA A 145 16.82 21.08 -12.11
CA ALA A 145 15.60 20.59 -11.47
C ALA A 145 15.13 19.33 -12.19
N VAL A 146 15.32 18.20 -11.52
CA VAL A 146 14.90 16.88 -11.99
C VAL A 146 13.67 16.46 -11.21
N THR A 147 12.62 16.04 -11.90
CA THR A 147 11.38 15.53 -11.33
C THR A 147 11.23 14.06 -11.70
N LEU A 148 11.06 13.18 -10.71
CA LEU A 148 10.62 11.82 -10.95
C LEU A 148 9.09 11.78 -10.88
N ASN A 149 8.47 11.53 -12.02
CA ASN A 149 7.06 11.18 -12.09
C ASN A 149 6.92 9.66 -11.94
N TYR A 150 5.93 9.23 -11.16
CA TYR A 150 5.64 7.83 -10.96
C TYR A 150 4.14 7.54 -11.03
N GLY A 151 3.81 6.28 -11.30
CA GLY A 151 2.45 5.74 -11.24
C GLY A 151 2.46 4.36 -10.61
N LEU A 152 1.74 4.20 -9.52
CA LEU A 152 1.49 2.95 -8.81
C LEU A 152 0.16 2.38 -9.30
N ILE A 153 0.22 1.37 -10.16
CA ILE A 153 -0.95 0.77 -10.77
C ILE A 153 -1.38 -0.41 -9.91
N PRO A 154 -2.60 -0.43 -9.35
CA PRO A 154 -3.07 -1.53 -8.51
C PRO A 154 -3.31 -2.81 -9.33
N ILE A 155 -3.31 -3.97 -8.67
CA ILE A 155 -3.76 -5.25 -9.26
C ILE A 155 -5.27 -5.24 -9.48
N ASP A 156 -6.01 -4.63 -8.55
CA ASP A 156 -7.45 -4.54 -8.63
C ASP A 156 -7.85 -3.36 -9.52
N ALA A 157 -8.48 -3.66 -10.66
CA ALA A 157 -8.91 -2.64 -11.62
C ALA A 157 -10.02 -1.71 -11.09
N THR A 158 -10.64 -2.04 -9.95
CA THR A 158 -11.61 -1.17 -9.28
C THR A 158 -10.94 -0.07 -8.45
N MET A 159 -9.64 -0.20 -8.15
CA MET A 159 -8.86 0.79 -7.42
C MET A 159 -8.27 1.85 -8.37
N THR A 160 -8.10 3.06 -7.87
CA THR A 160 -7.51 4.16 -8.66
C THR A 160 -6.00 4.04 -8.69
N THR A 161 -5.38 4.29 -9.85
CA THR A 161 -3.93 4.46 -9.98
C THR A 161 -3.47 5.69 -9.19
N LEU A 162 -2.53 5.51 -8.27
CA LEU A 162 -1.90 6.64 -7.58
C LEU A 162 -0.72 7.13 -8.42
N SER A 163 -0.71 8.41 -8.77
CA SER A 163 0.35 9.02 -9.55
C SER A 163 0.80 10.32 -8.90
N GLY A 164 2.11 10.55 -8.94
CA GLY A 164 2.72 11.73 -8.36
C GLY A 164 4.00 12.12 -9.06
N GLY A 165 4.52 13.29 -8.70
CA GLY A 165 5.78 13.82 -9.19
C GLY A 165 6.54 14.46 -8.04
N VAL A 166 7.79 14.05 -7.84
CA VAL A 166 8.66 14.60 -6.79
C VAL A 166 9.86 15.27 -7.43
N VAL A 167 10.07 16.54 -7.06
CA VAL A 167 11.26 17.29 -7.44
C VAL A 167 12.43 16.81 -6.58
N MET A 168 13.45 16.27 -7.22
CA MET A 168 14.64 15.70 -6.59
C MET A 168 15.72 16.77 -6.52
N ASN A 169 15.66 17.61 -5.48
CA ASN A 169 16.56 18.78 -5.34
C ASN A 169 18.05 18.41 -5.23
N ASN A 170 18.33 17.19 -4.77
CA ASN A 170 19.67 16.66 -4.55
C ASN A 170 20.26 15.99 -5.81
N ILE A 171 19.52 15.95 -6.92
CA ILE A 171 19.91 15.31 -8.17
C ILE A 171 20.06 16.38 -9.23
N ARG A 172 21.31 16.66 -9.62
CA ARG A 172 21.64 17.72 -10.57
C ARG A 172 22.72 17.23 -11.53
N GLN A 173 22.88 17.93 -12.65
CA GLN A 173 24.02 17.63 -13.53
C GLN A 173 25.34 17.99 -12.85
N SER A 174 25.35 19.07 -12.06
CA SER A 174 26.55 19.60 -11.40
C SER A 174 27.19 18.67 -10.37
N ASN A 175 26.43 17.72 -9.80
CA ASN A 175 26.94 16.73 -8.85
C ASN A 175 27.06 15.33 -9.45
N ASN A 176 27.03 15.19 -10.79
CA ASN A 176 27.12 13.92 -11.53
C ASN A 176 26.11 12.84 -11.09
N ASN A 177 25.05 13.25 -10.40
CA ASN A 177 24.00 12.37 -9.89
C ASN A 177 22.81 12.28 -10.85
N PHE A 178 22.90 12.95 -11.99
CA PHE A 178 21.83 13.01 -12.98
C PHE A 178 21.54 11.61 -13.52
N PRO A 179 20.31 11.09 -13.38
CA PRO A 179 19.97 9.77 -13.85
C PRO A 179 20.06 9.72 -15.38
N ALA A 180 20.62 8.65 -15.93
CA ALA A 180 20.43 8.34 -17.36
C ALA A 180 18.93 8.28 -17.64
N PHE A 181 18.45 8.84 -18.77
CA PHE A 181 17.02 8.98 -19.06
C PHE A 181 16.21 7.74 -18.63
N ILE A 182 15.39 7.91 -17.59
CA ILE A 182 14.59 6.84 -17.02
C ILE A 182 13.16 7.01 -17.51
N GLN A 183 12.72 6.10 -18.37
CA GLN A 183 11.32 5.94 -18.71
C GLN A 183 11.02 4.45 -18.85
N GLY A 184 10.08 3.93 -18.07
CA GLY A 184 9.75 2.52 -18.15
C GLY A 184 8.70 2.04 -17.16
N ALA A 185 8.16 0.87 -17.46
CA ALA A 185 7.36 0.07 -16.55
C ALA A 185 8.25 -0.95 -15.85
N LEU A 186 8.23 -0.98 -14.52
CA LEU A 186 9.06 -1.90 -13.74
C LEU A 186 8.58 -3.36 -13.81
N ASN A 187 7.30 -3.58 -14.16
CA ASN A 187 6.75 -4.91 -14.38
C ASN A 187 6.77 -5.36 -15.86
N GLY A 188 7.83 -5.00 -16.60
CA GLY A 188 8.01 -5.37 -18.00
C GLY A 188 8.39 -6.84 -18.25
N PRO A 189 8.85 -7.20 -19.47
CA PRO A 189 9.39 -8.53 -19.79
C PRO A 189 10.59 -8.89 -18.91
N VAL A 190 11.41 -7.88 -18.59
CA VAL A 190 12.44 -7.96 -17.55
C VAL A 190 11.90 -7.22 -16.33
N LYS A 191 11.85 -7.91 -15.20
CA LYS A 191 11.44 -7.33 -13.93
C LYS A 191 12.54 -6.44 -13.41
N GLN A 192 12.16 -5.26 -12.95
CA GLN A 192 13.10 -4.20 -12.61
C GLN A 192 12.73 -3.54 -11.28
N TYR A 193 13.71 -2.85 -10.72
CA TYR A 193 13.63 -2.07 -9.51
C TYR A 193 13.99 -0.62 -9.84
N LEU A 194 13.19 0.31 -9.35
CA LEU A 194 13.61 1.68 -9.12
C LEU A 194 14.50 1.67 -7.88
N VAL A 195 15.77 2.01 -8.06
CA VAL A 195 16.78 2.07 -7.02
C VAL A 195 17.07 3.53 -6.71
N LEU A 196 16.81 3.93 -5.47
CA LEU A 196 17.10 5.24 -4.92
C LEU A 196 18.31 5.10 -3.99
N THR A 197 19.39 5.79 -4.31
CA THR A 197 20.57 5.87 -3.44
C THR A 197 20.39 7.05 -2.50
N LEU A 198 20.58 6.80 -1.21
CA LEU A 198 20.58 7.81 -0.17
C LEU A 198 22.04 8.20 0.12
N VAL A 199 22.25 9.46 0.50
CA VAL A 199 23.60 9.97 0.82
C VAL A 199 24.14 9.24 2.03
N ASP A 200 25.31 8.62 1.89
CA ASP A 200 26.24 8.51 3.01
C ASP A 200 26.57 9.94 3.44
N MET A 201 26.05 10.41 4.57
CA MET A 201 26.59 11.61 5.21
C MET A 201 28.03 11.28 5.58
N GLU A 202 28.96 11.58 4.68
CA GLU A 202 30.41 11.63 4.97
C GLU A 202 30.72 12.85 5.85
#